data_AF-A0A372JQM4-F1
#
_entry.id   AF-A0A372JQM4-F1
#
_cell.length_a   1.000
_cell.length_b   1.000
_cell.length_c   1.000
_cell.angle_alpha   90.00
_cell.angle_beta   90.00
_cell.angle_gamma   90.00
#
_symmetry.space_group_name_H-M   'P 1'
#
loop_
_entity.id
_entity.type
_entity.pdbx_description
1 polymer ?
#
loop_
_entity_poly.entity_id
_entity_poly.type
_entity_poly.pdbx_seq_one_letter_code
_entity_poly.pdbx_strand_id
1 'polypeptide(L)'
;MQPFVAALALLGLTAALVCAVYAVSAFTALPGTPAAAPYLSGGLPVEHAVSRFHVRWYVVTLVFLAFDMEMVFMYPWALVVTSVGPKAVVEMFGFLALLLVGVLYAWREGAFRWA
;
A
#
# COMPACT_ATOMS: atom_id res chain seq x y z
N MET A 1 -5.56 -26.39 3.12
CA MET A 1 -5.64 -26.10 4.57
C MET A 1 -4.26 -25.80 5.18
N GLN A 2 -3.24 -26.62 4.94
CA GLN A 2 -1.85 -26.35 5.36
C GLN A 2 -1.33 -24.91 5.11
N PRO A 3 -1.52 -24.28 3.93
CA PRO A 3 -1.04 -22.91 3.71
C PRO A 3 -1.76 -21.86 4.57
N PHE A 4 -3.05 -22.02 4.81
CA PHE A 4 -3.82 -21.11 5.68
C PHE A 4 -3.41 -21.26 7.15
N VAL A 5 -3.13 -22.49 7.59
CA VAL A 5 -2.60 -22.75 8.93
C VAL A 5 -1.24 -22.07 9.12
N ALA A 6 -0.35 -22.17 8.13
CA ALA A 6 0.94 -21.47 8.18
C ALA A 6 0.80 -19.94 8.23
N ALA A 7 -0.08 -19.36 7.41
CA ALA A 7 -0.34 -17.91 7.42
C ALA A 7 -0.90 -17.43 8.78
N LEU A 8 -1.88 -18.16 9.32
CA LEU A 8 -2.46 -17.84 10.63
C LEU A 8 -1.44 -18.02 11.77
N ALA A 9 -0.59 -19.04 11.70
CA ALA A 9 0.48 -19.26 12.67
C ALA A 9 1.50 -18.11 12.65
N LEU A 10 1.89 -17.63 11.46
CA LEU A 10 2.80 -16.49 11.31
C LEU A 10 2.18 -15.19 11.84
N LEU A 11 0.90 -14.94 11.56
CA LEU A 11 0.18 -13.79 12.12
C LEU A 11 0.11 -13.86 13.64
N GLY A 12 -0.22 -15.04 14.19
CA GLY A 12 -0.27 -15.28 15.63
C GLY A 12 1.10 -15.08 16.30
N LEU A 13 2.16 -15.60 15.69
CA LEU A 13 3.55 -15.41 16.15
C LEU A 13 3.94 -13.93 16.14
N THR A 14 3.59 -13.20 15.07
CA THR A 14 3.90 -11.76 14.96
C THR A 14 3.19 -10.97 16.05
N ALA A 15 1.90 -11.24 16.28
CA ALA A 15 1.14 -10.62 17.36
C ALA A 15 1.71 -10.96 18.74
N ALA A 16 2.07 -12.23 18.98
CA ALA A 16 2.69 -12.66 20.22
C ALA A 16 4.03 -11.97 20.48
N LEU A 17 4.87 -11.82 19.44
CA LEU A 17 6.14 -11.12 19.52
C LEU A 17 5.93 -9.64 19.87
N VAL A 18 5.00 -8.96 19.20
CA VAL A 18 4.65 -7.57 19.49
C VAL A 18 4.18 -7.42 20.94
N CYS A 19 3.27 -8.29 21.39
CA CYS A 19 2.81 -8.30 22.78
C CYS A 19 3.94 -8.57 23.78
N ALA A 20 4.85 -9.50 23.47
CA ALA A 20 6.01 -9.79 24.30
C ALA A 20 6.95 -8.59 24.42
N VAL A 21 7.20 -7.87 23.31
CA VAL A 21 8.00 -6.63 23.32
C VAL A 21 7.34 -5.56 24.19
N TYR A 22 6.04 -5.34 24.04
CA TYR A 22 5.31 -4.39 24.90
C TYR A 22 5.28 -4.81 26.37
N ALA A 23 5.14 -6.11 26.65
CA ALA A 23 5.17 -6.64 28.01
C ALA A 23 6.54 -6.42 28.65
N VAL A 24 7.62 -6.79 27.95
CA VAL A 24 9.00 -6.56 28.42
C VAL A 24 9.24 -5.07 28.64
N SER A 25 8.79 -4.21 27.72
CA SER A 25 8.86 -2.75 27.89
C SER A 25 8.12 -2.28 29.14
N ALA A 26 6.93 -2.81 29.42
CA ALA A 26 6.16 -2.43 30.61
C ALA A 26 6.81 -2.93 31.91
N PHE A 27 7.39 -4.13 31.92
CA PHE A 27 8.07 -4.69 33.10
C PHE A 27 9.44 -4.05 33.39
N THR A 28 10.11 -3.52 32.37
CA THR A 28 11.45 -2.91 32.50
C THR A 28 11.43 -1.39 32.56
N ALA A 29 10.27 -0.76 32.34
CA ALA A 29 10.12 0.69 32.38
C ALA A 29 10.47 1.25 33.77
N LEU A 30 11.39 2.21 33.81
CA LEU A 30 11.74 2.93 35.02
C LEU A 30 10.60 3.91 35.40
N PRO A 31 10.27 4.02 36.69
CA PRO A 31 9.35 5.04 37.19
C PRO A 31 9.83 6.44 36.78
N GLY A 32 8.91 7.27 36.26
CA GLY A 32 9.21 8.65 35.88
C GLY A 32 9.82 8.83 34.48
N THR A 33 9.88 7.77 33.67
CA THR A 33 10.19 7.92 32.23
C THR A 33 9.09 8.74 31.54
N PRO A 34 9.41 9.91 30.95
CA PRO A 34 8.40 10.71 30.26
C PRO A 34 7.84 9.94 29.07
N ALA A 35 6.54 10.08 28.83
CA ALA A 35 5.91 9.54 27.64
C ALA A 35 6.63 10.07 26.38
N ALA A 36 6.82 9.21 25.38
CA ALA A 36 7.48 9.60 24.13
C ALA A 36 6.72 10.76 23.48
N ALA A 37 7.32 11.95 23.48
CA ALA A 37 6.82 13.09 22.74
C ALA A 37 7.16 12.94 21.24
N PRO A 38 6.39 13.56 20.32
CA PRO A 38 6.77 13.63 18.92
C PRO A 38 8.20 14.14 18.75
N TYR A 39 8.97 13.49 17.87
CA TYR A 39 10.34 13.89 17.62
C TYR A 39 10.39 15.20 16.84
N LEU A 40 10.60 16.32 17.55
CA LEU A 40 10.76 17.66 17.00
C LEU A 40 11.99 18.36 17.59
N SER A 41 13.06 17.60 17.89
CA SER A 41 14.29 18.12 18.51
C SER A 41 14.07 18.91 19.81
N GLY A 42 13.07 18.50 20.61
CA GLY A 42 12.67 19.19 21.85
C GLY A 42 11.60 20.29 21.66
N GLY A 43 11.21 20.56 20.41
CA GLY A 43 10.09 21.43 20.08
C GLY A 43 8.73 20.80 20.41
N LEU A 44 7.74 21.66 20.67
CA LEU A 44 6.35 21.23 20.80
C LEU A 44 5.70 21.22 19.40
N PRO A 45 4.82 20.24 19.11
CA PRO A 45 4.10 20.21 17.86
C PRO A 45 3.22 21.46 17.72
N VAL A 46 3.38 22.16 16.59
CA VAL A 46 2.60 23.36 16.26
C VAL A 46 1.18 22.98 15.82
N GLU A 47 1.05 21.84 15.14
CA GLU A 47 -0.23 21.32 14.66
C GLU A 47 -0.54 19.94 15.23
N HIS A 48 -1.82 19.62 15.27
CA HIS A 48 -2.29 18.30 15.68
C HIS A 48 -1.91 17.25 14.63
N ALA A 49 -1.51 16.04 15.06
CA ALA A 49 -1.12 14.94 14.17
C ALA A 49 -2.15 14.55 13.07
N VAL A 50 -3.42 14.86 13.27
CA VAL A 50 -4.52 14.58 12.33
C VAL A 50 -5.03 15.82 11.59
N SER A 51 -4.25 16.90 11.60
CA SER A 51 -4.56 18.12 10.85
C SER A 51 -4.65 17.82 9.34
N ARG A 52 -5.39 18.67 8.62
CA ARG A 52 -5.57 18.50 7.18
C ARG A 52 -4.34 19.05 6.46
N PHE A 53 -3.60 18.15 5.82
CA PHE A 53 -2.50 18.53 4.94
C PHE A 53 -2.94 18.46 3.49
N HIS A 54 -2.42 19.35 2.65
CA HIS A 54 -2.63 19.28 1.21
C HIS A 54 -1.94 18.02 0.66
N VAL A 55 -2.74 17.04 0.28
CA VAL A 55 -2.27 15.79 -0.33
C VAL A 55 -1.94 16.05 -1.80
N ARG A 56 -0.69 16.43 -2.07
CA ARG A 56 -0.24 16.76 -3.44
C ARG A 56 -0.08 15.53 -4.35
N TRP A 57 -0.13 14.33 -3.79
CA TRP A 57 0.08 13.05 -4.47
C TRP A 57 -1.23 12.33 -4.82
N TYR A 58 -2.40 12.96 -4.63
CA TYR A 58 -3.69 12.30 -4.83
C TYR A 58 -3.90 11.78 -6.26
N VAL A 59 -3.45 12.52 -7.29
CA VAL A 59 -3.62 12.09 -8.68
C VAL A 59 -2.81 10.83 -8.96
N VAL A 60 -1.60 10.75 -8.40
CA VAL A 60 -0.75 9.55 -8.51
C VAL A 60 -1.44 8.35 -7.85
N THR A 61 -2.08 8.54 -6.70
CA THR A 61 -2.87 7.48 -6.03
C THR A 61 -4.05 7.02 -6.86
N LEU A 62 -4.77 7.94 -7.51
CA LEU A 62 -5.89 7.57 -8.38
C LEU A 62 -5.43 6.78 -9.60
N VAL A 63 -4.31 7.16 -10.21
CA VAL A 63 -3.68 6.40 -11.31
C VAL A 63 -3.24 5.02 -10.83
N PHE A 64 -2.60 4.94 -9.66
CA PHE A 64 -2.21 3.66 -9.05
C PHE A 64 -3.42 2.76 -8.80
N LEU A 65 -4.51 3.30 -8.24
CA LEU A 65 -5.72 2.54 -7.97
C LEU A 65 -6.35 1.98 -9.26
N ALA A 66 -6.33 2.76 -10.34
CA ALA A 66 -6.80 2.29 -11.65
C ALA A 66 -5.96 1.12 -12.18
N PHE A 67 -4.63 1.19 -12.01
CA PHE A 67 -3.72 0.09 -12.36
C PHE A 67 -3.85 -1.14 -11.46
N ASP A 68 -4.09 -0.95 -10.17
CA ASP A 68 -4.30 -2.08 -9.25
C ASP A 68 -5.56 -2.87 -9.62
N MET A 69 -6.62 -2.17 -10.07
CA MET A 69 -7.79 -2.82 -10.63
C MET A 69 -7.50 -3.59 -11.93
N GLU A 70 -6.53 -3.17 -12.73
CA GLU A 70 -6.10 -3.94 -13.92
C GLU A 70 -5.51 -5.31 -13.54
N MET A 71 -4.72 -5.38 -12.46
CA MET A 71 -4.13 -6.65 -12.01
C MET A 71 -5.19 -7.71 -11.69
N VAL A 72 -6.35 -7.29 -11.18
CA VAL A 72 -7.50 -8.18 -10.96
C VAL A 72 -7.97 -8.85 -12.26
N PHE A 73 -7.87 -8.18 -13.41
CA PHE A 73 -8.19 -8.76 -14.73
C PHE A 73 -7.05 -9.60 -15.30
N MET A 74 -5.79 -9.25 -14.99
CA MET A 74 -4.62 -10.00 -15.46
C MET A 74 -4.53 -11.40 -14.84
N TYR A 75 -4.92 -11.59 -13.58
CA TYR A 75 -4.81 -12.90 -12.92
C TYR A 75 -5.66 -14.00 -13.59
N PRO A 76 -6.98 -13.82 -13.84
CA PRO A 76 -7.76 -14.83 -14.56
C PRO A 76 -7.28 -15.02 -16.00
N TRP A 77 -6.88 -13.93 -16.67
CA TRP A 77 -6.35 -14.01 -18.03
C TRP A 77 -5.12 -14.92 -18.14
N ALA A 78 -4.19 -14.82 -17.18
CA ALA A 78 -2.99 -15.65 -17.15
C ALA A 78 -3.30 -17.16 -17.07
N LEU A 79 -4.46 -17.53 -16.52
CA LEU A 79 -4.91 -18.92 -16.42
C LEU A 79 -5.58 -19.43 -17.70
N VAL A 80 -6.21 -18.55 -18.48
CA VAL A 80 -7.02 -18.94 -19.66
C VAL A 80 -6.33 -18.65 -21.00
N VAL A 81 -5.23 -17.91 -21.01
CA VAL A 81 -4.53 -17.54 -22.25
C VAL A 81 -4.10 -18.76 -23.07
N THR A 82 -3.75 -19.87 -22.41
CA THR A 82 -3.34 -21.13 -23.06
C THR A 82 -4.51 -21.87 -23.72
N SER A 83 -5.74 -21.70 -23.22
CA SER A 83 -6.94 -22.34 -23.79
C SER A 83 -7.60 -21.50 -24.88
N VAL A 84 -7.59 -20.17 -24.74
CA VAL A 84 -8.17 -19.24 -25.72
C VAL A 84 -7.22 -18.95 -26.87
N GLY A 85 -5.91 -19.03 -26.64
CA GLY A 85 -4.89 -18.81 -27.66
C GLY A 85 -4.67 -17.33 -28.03
N PRO A 86 -4.19 -17.03 -29.25
CA PRO A 86 -3.70 -15.69 -29.62
C PRO A 86 -4.70 -14.55 -29.45
N LYS A 87 -6.01 -14.84 -29.54
CA LYS A 87 -7.07 -13.83 -29.35
C LYS A 87 -7.02 -13.20 -27.95
N ALA A 88 -6.83 -14.03 -26.91
CA ALA A 88 -6.73 -13.53 -25.53
C ALA A 88 -5.52 -12.63 -25.34
N VAL A 89 -4.41 -12.87 -26.06
CA VAL A 89 -3.23 -12.01 -26.02
C VAL A 89 -3.56 -10.63 -26.59
N VAL A 90 -4.21 -10.58 -27.75
CA VAL A 90 -4.59 -9.30 -28.39
C VAL A 90 -5.56 -8.51 -27.51
N GLU A 91 -6.56 -9.17 -26.91
CA GLU A 91 -7.53 -8.51 -26.03
C GLU A 91 -6.85 -7.93 -24.77
N MET A 92 -5.92 -8.66 -24.16
CA MET A 92 -5.19 -8.18 -22.98
C MET A 92 -4.26 -7.01 -23.30
N PHE A 93 -3.49 -7.09 -24.37
CA PHE A 93 -2.64 -5.97 -24.77
C PHE A 93 -3.45 -4.76 -25.23
N GLY A 94 -4.64 -4.97 -25.81
CA GLY A 94 -5.60 -3.91 -26.11
C GLY A 94 -6.13 -3.22 -24.85
N PHE A 95 -6.45 -4.00 -23.81
CA PHE A 95 -6.85 -3.48 -22.50
C PHE A 95 -5.73 -2.67 -21.83
N LEU A 96 -4.50 -3.22 -21.78
CA LEU A 96 -3.34 -2.54 -21.23
C LEU A 96 -3.02 -1.24 -21.99
N ALA A 97 -3.15 -1.25 -23.32
CA ALA A 97 -2.96 -0.05 -24.14
C ALA A 97 -4.00 1.03 -23.81
N LEU A 98 -5.26 0.67 -23.55
CA LEU A 98 -6.32 1.62 -23.15
C LEU A 98 -5.97 2.31 -21.83
N LEU A 99 -5.48 1.57 -20.83
CA LEU A 99 -5.02 2.14 -19.56
C LEU A 99 -3.78 3.01 -19.73
N LEU A 100 -2.83 2.58 -20.58
CA LEU A 100 -1.64 3.37 -20.89
C LEU A 100 -1.99 4.73 -21.50
N VAL A 101 -3.03 4.81 -22.33
CA VAL A 101 -3.55 6.10 -22.84
C VAL A 101 -3.98 7.03 -21.71
N GLY A 102 -4.64 6.49 -20.68
CA GLY A 102 -5.02 7.24 -19.48
C GLY A 102 -3.81 7.80 -18.72
N VAL A 103 -2.73 7.02 -18.61
CA VAL A 103 -1.47 7.49 -18.01
C VAL A 103 -0.80 8.56 -18.84
N LEU A 104 -0.71 8.36 -20.15
CA LEU A 104 -0.10 9.33 -21.06
C LEU A 104 -0.86 10.66 -21.00
N TYR A 105 -2.19 10.62 -20.89
CA TYR A 105 -3.01 11.80 -20.65
C TYR A 105 -2.68 12.46 -19.31
N ALA A 106 -2.64 11.69 -18.21
CA ALA A 106 -2.28 12.21 -16.89
C ALA A 106 -0.88 12.84 -16.88
N TRP A 107 0.09 12.24 -17.58
CA TRP A 107 1.42 12.80 -17.75
C TRP A 107 1.35 14.15 -18.47
N ARG A 108 0.67 14.21 -19.62
CA ARG A 108 0.51 15.45 -20.39
C ARG A 108 -0.10 16.58 -19.54
N GLU A 109 -1.08 16.28 -18.70
CA GLU A 109 -1.71 17.24 -17.78
C GLU A 109 -0.82 17.62 -16.57
N GLY A 110 0.37 17.02 -16.47
CA GLY A 110 1.32 17.32 -15.41
C GLY A 110 0.92 16.72 -14.06
N ALA A 111 0.09 15.67 -14.03
CA ALA A 111 -0.31 14.97 -12.81
C ALA A 111 0.87 14.48 -11.95
N PHE A 112 2.01 14.23 -12.61
CA PHE A 112 3.24 13.75 -11.97
C PHE A 112 4.21 14.88 -11.58
N ARG A 113 3.85 16.15 -11.82
CA ARG A 113 4.70 17.29 -11.44
C ARG A 113 4.55 17.55 -9.95
N TRP A 114 5.63 17.32 -9.21
CA TRP A 114 5.72 17.67 -7.79
C TRP A 114 6.23 19.10 -7.69
N ALA A 115 5.32 20.07 -7.73
CA ALA A 115 5.58 21.47 -7.39
C ALA A 115 4.76 21.80 -6.16
#